data_AF-A0A0C9VCK7-F1
#
_entry.id   AF-A0A0C9VCK7-F1
#
_cell.length_a   1.000
_cell.length_b   1.000
_cell.length_c   1.000
_cell.angle_alpha   90.00
_cell.angle_beta   90.00
_cell.angle_gamma   90.00
#
_symmetry.space_group_name_H-M   'P 1'
#
loop_
_entity.id
_entity.type
_entity.pdbx_description
1 polymer ?
#
loop_
_entity_poly.entity_id
_entity_poly.type
_entity_poly.pdbx_seq_one_letter_code
_entity_poly.pdbx_strand_id
1 'polypeptide(L)' 'MEIIAYWTSFARSGDPSTFKQSYSPTWVQHTTGQRVVMTRGTSSNGTASSLEEVTSYEGERCAFWMSEDVTKETFL' A
#
# COMPACT_ATOMS: atom_id res chain seq x y z
N MET A 1 9.21 -9.28 -10.56
CA MET A 1 8.16 -9.23 -9.52
C MET A 1 8.26 -7.91 -8.80
N GLU A 2 7.23 -7.07 -8.90
CA GLU A 2 7.29 -5.66 -8.44
C GLU A 2 7.39 -5.53 -6.92
N ILE A 3 6.65 -6.33 -6.17
CA ILE A 3 6.66 -6.26 -4.70
C ILE A 3 8.05 -6.50 -4.12
N ILE A 4 8.83 -7.42 -4.68
CA ILE A 4 10.22 -7.67 -4.26
C ILE A 4 11.10 -6.45 -4.57
N ALA A 5 10.93 -5.82 -5.74
CA ALA A 5 11.71 -4.64 -6.11
C ALA A 5 11.44 -3.46 -5.15
N TYR A 6 10.17 -3.22 -4.80
CA TYR A 6 9.82 -2.19 -3.82
C TYR A 6 10.44 -2.46 -2.44
N TRP A 7 10.29 -3.68 -1.91
CA TRP A 7 10.84 -4.02 -0.59
C TRP A 7 12.36 -3.97 -0.53
N THR A 8 13.04 -4.46 -1.57
CA THR A 8 14.51 -4.40 -1.64
C THR A 8 15.03 -2.98 -1.83
N SER A 9 14.33 -2.14 -2.59
CA SER A 9 14.64 -0.71 -2.70
C SER A 9 14.51 -0.01 -1.35
N PHE A 10 13.40 -0.24 -0.65
CA PHE A 10 13.15 0.32 0.67
C PHE A 10 14.22 -0.12 1.67
N ALA A 11 14.52 -1.41 1.75
CA ALA A 11 15.57 -1.94 2.64
C ALA A 11 16.95 -1.32 2.37
N ARG A 12 17.24 -0.95 1.11
CA ARG A 12 18.53 -0.35 0.73
C ARG A 12 18.61 1.16 0.92
N SER A 13 17.51 1.88 0.72
CA SER A 13 17.54 3.35 0.57
C SER A 13 16.52 4.12 1.40
N GLY A 14 15.60 3.42 2.09
CA GLY A 14 14.46 4.04 2.76
C GLY A 14 13.34 4.50 1.80
N ASP A 15 13.57 4.48 0.49
CA ASP A 15 12.58 4.81 -0.53
C ASP A 15 12.25 3.57 -1.39
N PRO A 16 10.99 3.08 -1.40
CA PRO A 16 10.59 1.97 -2.25
C PRO A 16 10.76 2.25 -3.76
N SER A 17 10.77 3.52 -4.17
CA SER A 17 10.80 3.93 -5.58
C SER A 17 12.18 4.08 -6.18
N THR A 18 13.24 4.18 -5.38
CA THR A 18 14.59 4.43 -5.90
C THR A 18 15.07 3.31 -6.84
N PHE A 19 14.67 2.05 -6.58
CA PHE A 19 15.09 0.86 -7.33
C PHE A 19 13.93 -0.07 -7.71
N LYS A 20 12.74 0.50 -7.87
CA LYS A 20 11.55 -0.22 -8.39
C LYS A 20 11.76 -0.67 -9.84
N GLN A 21 10.85 -1.52 -10.34
CA GLN A 21 10.82 -1.81 -11.78
C GLN A 21 10.47 -0.55 -12.57
N SER A 22 11.00 -0.42 -13.79
CA SER A 22 10.81 0.77 -14.63
C SER A 22 9.34 1.06 -14.93
N TYR A 23 8.52 0.01 -15.08
CA TYR A 23 7.09 0.10 -15.39
C TYR A 23 6.19 0.26 -14.15
N SER A 24 6.70 0.06 -12.94
CA SER A 24 5.90 0.23 -11.73
C SER A 24 5.70 1.72 -11.42
N PRO A 25 4.57 2.16 -10.85
CA PRO A 25 4.36 3.54 -10.46
C PRO A 25 5.35 3.97 -9.35
N THR A 26 5.49 5.27 -9.15
CA THR A 26 6.18 5.79 -7.95
C THR A 26 5.34 5.47 -6.73
N TRP A 27 5.97 4.91 -5.70
CA TRP A 27 5.36 4.76 -4.38
C TRP A 27 5.37 6.12 -3.68
N VAL A 28 4.25 6.82 -3.78
CA VAL A 28 4.06 8.16 -3.20
C VAL A 28 3.94 8.11 -1.67
N GLN A 29 4.18 9.24 -1.03
CA GLN A 29 4.03 9.36 0.42
C GLN A 29 2.55 9.22 0.82
N HIS A 30 2.29 8.59 1.95
CA HIS A 30 0.92 8.41 2.48
C HIS A 30 0.11 9.71 2.55
N THR A 31 0.75 10.85 2.81
CA THR A 31 0.11 12.16 2.90
C THR A 31 -0.53 12.64 1.60
N THR A 32 -0.25 12.01 0.46
CA THR A 32 -0.92 12.32 -0.82
C THR A 32 -2.33 11.74 -0.91
N GLY A 33 -2.75 10.92 0.06
CA GLY A 33 -4.06 10.25 0.01
C GLY A 33 -4.12 9.14 -1.03
N GLN A 34 -2.97 8.63 -1.49
CA GLN A 34 -2.89 7.56 -2.48
C GLN A 34 -2.09 6.38 -1.93
N ARG A 35 -2.39 5.19 -2.42
CA ARG A 35 -1.62 3.96 -2.12
C ARG A 35 -1.23 3.23 -3.40
N VAL A 36 -0.10 2.54 -3.35
CA VAL A 36 0.24 1.54 -4.37
C VAL A 36 -0.51 0.25 -4.04
N VAL A 37 -1.26 -0.28 -5.01
CA VAL A 37 -1.96 -1.55 -4.91
C VAL A 37 -1.33 -2.55 -5.87
N MET A 38 -1.09 -3.76 -5.36
CA MET A 38 -0.50 -4.86 -6.13
C MET A 38 -1.63 -5.76 -6.64
N THR A 39 -1.58 -6.11 -7.93
CA THR A 39 -2.54 -6.98 -8.60
C THR A 39 -1.80 -8.03 -9.44
N ARG A 40 -2.54 -9.04 -9.90
CA ARG A 40 -2.00 -10.01 -10.86
C ARG A 40 -1.88 -9.33 -12.23
N GLY A 41 -0.71 -9.44 -12.84
CA GLY A 41 -0.48 -8.97 -14.20
C GLY A 41 -1.19 -9.86 -15.24
N THR A 42 -1.30 -9.38 -16.47
CA THR A 42 -2.00 -10.07 -17.56
C THR A 42 -1.25 -11.27 -18.14
N SER A 43 0.05 -11.40 -17.86
CA SER A 43 0.85 -12.55 -18.27
C SER A 43 0.82 -13.68 -17.23
N SER A 44 1.14 -14.91 -17.64
CA SER A 44 1.00 -16.15 -16.84
C SER A 44 1.64 -16.07 -15.44
N ASN A 45 2.68 -15.24 -15.24
CA ASN A 45 3.32 -14.97 -13.95
C ASN A 45 3.63 -13.47 -13.75
N GLY A 46 2.86 -12.60 -14.40
CA GLY A 46 3.04 -11.16 -14.29
C GLY A 46 2.54 -10.63 -12.95
N THR A 47 3.21 -9.61 -12.42
CA THR A 47 2.62 -8.70 -11.43
C THR A 47 2.25 -7.41 -12.14
N ALA A 48 1.25 -6.71 -11.61
CA ALA A 48 0.95 -5.35 -11.98
C ALA A 48 0.76 -4.53 -10.71
N SER A 49 1.11 -3.25 -10.74
CA SER A 49 0.79 -2.31 -9.67
C SER A 49 0.26 -0.99 -10.20
N SER A 50 -0.62 -0.37 -9.41
CA SER A 50 -1.28 0.89 -9.74
C SER A 50 -1.36 1.80 -8.53
N LEU A 51 -1.50 3.10 -8.76
CA LEU A 51 -1.90 4.04 -7.72
C LEU A 51 -3.42 4.06 -7.58
N GLU A 52 -3.89 4.01 -6.35
CA GLU A 52 -5.30 4.08 -5.97
C GLU A 52 -5.51 5.22 -4.97
N GLU A 53 -6.57 5.99 -5.16
CA GLU A 53 -7.01 7.01 -4.20
C GLU A 53 -7.59 6.34 -2.95
N VAL A 54 -7.13 6.76 -1.77
CA VAL A 54 -7.71 6.38 -0.50
C VAL A 54 -8.91 7.29 -0.23
N THR A 55 -10.10 6.72 -0.35
CA THR A 55 -11.35 7.48 -0.15
C THR A 55 -11.51 7.96 1.29
N SER A 56 -12.24 9.06 1.49
CA SER A 56 -12.56 9.56 2.84
C SER A 56 -13.32 8.52 3.68
N TYR A 57 -14.13 7.67 3.02
CA TYR A 57 -14.87 6.58 3.66
C TYR A 57 -13.96 5.59 4.40
N GLU A 58 -12.77 5.28 3.86
CA GLU A 58 -11.81 4.44 4.58
C GLU A 58 -11.30 5.13 5.86
N GLY A 59 -11.01 6.43 5.77
CA GLY A 59 -10.60 7.23 6.93
C GLY A 59 -11.69 7.32 8.00
N GLU A 60 -12.95 7.50 7.60
CA GLU A 60 -14.10 7.52 8.50
C GLU A 60 -14.27 6.18 9.23
N ARG A 61 -14.11 5.05 8.52
CA ARG A 61 -14.13 3.72 9.15
C ARG A 61 -13.00 3.53 10.16
N CYS A 62 -11.78 3.96 9.81
CA CYS A 62 -10.67 3.93 10.75
C CYS A 62 -10.97 4.77 12.00
N ALA A 63 -11.52 5.97 11.84
CA ALA A 63 -11.89 6.84 12.95
C ALA A 63 -12.93 6.18 13.87
N PHE A 64 -13.96 5.55 13.29
CA PHE A 64 -14.98 4.80 14.03
C PHE A 64 -14.36 3.66 14.85
N TRP A 65 -13.51 2.82 14.25
CA TRP A 65 -12.86 1.72 14.99
C TRP A 65 -11.87 2.20 16.05
N MET A 66 -11.31 3.40 15.90
CA MET A 66 -10.42 4.02 16.89
C MET A 66 -11.15 4.77 18.00
N SER A 67 -12.40 5.21 17.78
CA SER A 67 -13.18 5.95 18.78
C SER A 67 -13.91 5.04 19.77
N GLU A 68 -14.23 3.84 19.34
CA GLU A 68 -14.99 2.88 20.12
C GLU A 68 -14.07 2.05 21.03
N ASP A 69 -14.56 1.65 22.21
CA ASP A 69 -13.89 0.76 23.17
C ASP A 69 -13.89 -0.72 22.67
N VAL A 70 -13.76 -0.92 21.34
CA VAL A 70 -13.94 -2.22 20.66
C VAL A 70 -12.90 -3.24 21.08
N THR A 71 -11.73 -2.79 21.55
CA THR A 71 -10.71 -3.70 22.11
C THR A 71 -11.14 -4.34 23.44
N LYS A 72 -12.20 -3.87 24.12
CA LYS A 72 -12.77 -4.57 25.29
C LYS A 72 -13.36 -5.94 24.95
N GLU A 73 -13.85 -6.13 23.72
CA GLU A 73 -14.37 -7.42 23.24
C GLU A 73 -13.26 -8.46 22.99
N THR A 74 -11.98 -8.07 23.07
CA THR A 74 -10.84 -8.99 22.88
C THR A 74 -10.38 -9.65 24.19
N PHE A 75 -10.99 -9.31 25.34
CA PHE A 75 -10.68 -9.86 26.66
C PHE A 75 -11.72 -10.87 27.17
N LEU A 76 -12.22 -11.75 26.30
CA LEU A 76 -12.99 -12.96 26.70
C LEU A 76 -12.05 -14.14 26.98
#